data_AF-A0A5A9NQ48-F1
#
_entry.id   AF-A0A5A9NQ48-F1
#
_cell.length_a   1.000
_cell.length_b   1.000
_cell.length_c   1.000
_cell.angle_alpha   90.00
_cell.angle_beta   90.00
_cell.angle_gamma   90.00
#
_symmetry.space_group_name_H-M   'P 1'
#
loop_
_entity.id
_entity.type
_entity.pdbx_description
1 polymer ?
#
loop_
_entity_poly.entity_id
_entity_poly.type
_entity_poly.pdbx_seq_one_letter_code
_entity_poly.pdbx_strand_id
1 'polypeptide(L)'
;MNPKAEILSGKQLLRAISTCTSLVPLLLPLSGDAEEEDDEERTECQTSVGMLLAKMKTCVDTYTNRLRSKKDKSKGVMKTETSDPEPEGLTLLVPDIQKTAEIVYAATTNLRQANHERKMAESCKKATVRPKPQSILRSMEEKYTAAMKKLQFDTFEMVCEDEDTKLVFKVNYHYLSQVKNASDANSAARARRLAQEAVTLSTSLPLSSSSSVFVRCDEERLDIMKVLITGPADTPYANGCFEFDVYFPQDYPNSPPLVNLETTGGHSVRFNPNLYNDGKVCLSILNTWHGRPEEKWNPHTSSFLQVLVSIQSLILVTEPYFNEPGYERSRGTPSGTQSSREYDGNIRQATVKWAMLEQIRNPSPCFKEVIHRHFYLKRAEIIAQCEGWISDIQQYSSDKRVGRTMSHHAAALKRHTAQLREELLKLPCPEGLEPDGEEFSEKGASLMVKELPSQGAEKQTDSQDAHCSDGQL
;
A
#
# COMPACT_ATOMS: atom_id res chain seq x y z
N MET A 1 14.89 -20.46 -27.99
CA MET A 1 15.17 -19.11 -28.57
C MET A 1 16.15 -18.38 -27.65
N ASN A 2 17.10 -17.64 -28.21
CA ASN A 2 18.17 -16.98 -27.42
C ASN A 2 17.65 -15.66 -26.85
N PRO A 3 17.45 -15.52 -25.51
CA PRO A 3 16.85 -14.32 -24.91
C PRO A 3 17.66 -13.04 -25.17
N LYS A 4 18.98 -13.16 -25.35
CA LYS A 4 19.86 -12.03 -25.66
C LYS A 4 19.54 -11.42 -27.04
N ALA A 5 19.13 -12.25 -28.02
CA ALA A 5 18.82 -11.81 -29.37
C ALA A 5 17.47 -11.08 -29.44
N GLU A 6 16.46 -11.55 -28.69
CA GLU A 6 15.15 -10.90 -28.59
C GLU A 6 15.23 -9.55 -27.88
N ILE A 7 16.03 -9.45 -26.80
CA ILE A 7 16.26 -8.19 -26.08
C ILE A 7 17.02 -7.17 -26.95
N LEU A 8 18.02 -7.59 -27.73
CA LEU A 8 18.71 -6.70 -28.67
C LEU A 8 17.77 -6.23 -29.78
N SER A 9 16.96 -7.14 -30.33
CA SER A 9 16.00 -6.87 -31.39
C SER A 9 14.93 -5.87 -30.94
N GLY A 10 14.38 -6.04 -29.73
CA GLY A 10 13.39 -5.11 -29.16
C GLY A 10 13.94 -3.70 -28.94
N LYS A 11 15.17 -3.55 -28.45
CA LYS A 11 15.81 -2.23 -28.26
C LYS A 11 16.12 -1.53 -29.57
N GLN A 12 16.62 -2.27 -30.56
CA GLN A 12 16.87 -1.73 -31.90
C GLN A 12 15.58 -1.26 -32.56
N LEU A 13 14.48 -2.01 -32.39
CA LEU A 13 13.16 -1.61 -32.86
C LEU A 13 12.69 -0.30 -32.19
N LEU A 14 12.79 -0.19 -30.87
CA LEU A 14 12.40 1.03 -30.14
C LEU A 14 13.22 2.26 -30.54
N ARG A 15 14.52 2.09 -30.78
CA ARG A 15 15.38 3.16 -31.31
C ARG A 15 15.00 3.54 -32.73
N ALA A 16 14.74 2.56 -33.60
CA ALA A 16 14.31 2.82 -34.98
C ALA A 16 12.98 3.59 -35.03
N ILE A 17 12.01 3.20 -34.19
CA ILE A 17 10.74 3.92 -34.02
C ILE A 17 11.00 5.35 -33.52
N SER A 18 11.91 5.53 -32.56
CA SER A 18 12.25 6.84 -32.00
C SER A 18 12.98 7.78 -32.98
N THR A 19 13.69 7.22 -33.96
CA THR A 19 14.36 7.99 -35.04
C THR A 19 13.45 8.32 -36.21
N CYS A 20 12.29 7.66 -36.31
CA CYS A 20 11.32 7.88 -37.38
C CYS A 20 10.17 8.74 -36.84
N THR A 21 10.16 10.03 -37.17
CA THR A 21 9.20 11.02 -36.63
C THR A 21 7.74 10.64 -36.82
N SER A 22 7.40 9.88 -37.87
CA SER A 22 6.04 9.36 -38.13
C SER A 22 5.64 8.17 -37.25
N LEU A 23 6.60 7.47 -36.65
CA LEU A 23 6.37 6.28 -35.82
C LEU A 23 6.50 6.56 -34.32
N VAL A 24 7.13 7.69 -33.92
CA VAL A 24 7.20 8.13 -32.51
C VAL A 24 5.84 8.14 -31.78
N PRO A 25 4.70 8.48 -32.42
CA PRO A 25 3.39 8.37 -31.77
C PRO A 25 3.04 6.97 -31.24
N LEU A 26 3.60 5.90 -31.82
CA LEU A 26 3.38 4.51 -31.35
C LEU A 26 4.03 4.22 -29.99
N LEU A 27 4.94 5.10 -29.54
CA LEU A 27 5.58 5.03 -28.22
C LEU A 27 4.79 5.80 -27.15
N LEU A 28 3.84 6.63 -27.58
CA LEU A 28 2.87 7.28 -26.72
C LEU A 28 1.73 6.30 -26.42
N PRO A 29 0.92 6.59 -25.39
CA PRO A 29 -0.19 5.72 -25.06
C PRO A 29 -1.21 5.60 -26.21
N LEU A 30 -1.76 4.40 -26.44
CA LEU A 30 -2.74 4.12 -27.49
C LEU A 30 -4.05 4.85 -27.22
N SER A 31 -4.31 5.95 -27.91
CA SER A 31 -5.64 6.57 -27.96
C SER A 31 -6.65 5.55 -28.49
N GLY A 32 -7.58 5.11 -27.63
CA GLY A 32 -8.71 4.29 -28.07
C GLY A 32 -9.65 5.13 -28.92
N ASP A 33 -10.12 4.58 -30.03
CA ASP A 33 -11.15 5.16 -30.90
C ASP A 33 -12.42 5.45 -30.10
N ALA A 34 -12.54 6.67 -29.61
CA ALA A 34 -13.78 7.30 -29.19
C ALA A 34 -13.61 8.79 -29.49
N GLU A 35 -14.61 9.33 -30.18
CA GLU A 35 -14.66 10.64 -30.82
C GLU A 35 -14.09 11.79 -29.98
N GLU A 36 -13.52 12.76 -30.70
CA GLU A 36 -12.82 13.98 -30.26
C GLU A 36 -13.36 14.64 -28.97
N GLU A 37 -12.86 14.23 -27.79
CA GLU A 37 -12.97 15.00 -26.54
C GLU A 37 -11.70 14.90 -25.68
N ASP A 38 -11.08 16.07 -25.48
CA ASP A 38 -10.04 16.51 -24.53
C ASP A 38 -8.83 15.60 -24.21
N ASP A 39 -7.76 15.88 -24.95
CA ASP A 39 -6.45 15.20 -24.98
C ASP A 39 -5.45 15.62 -23.87
N GLU A 40 -5.89 16.26 -22.78
CA GLU A 40 -4.98 16.74 -21.71
C GLU A 40 -5.04 15.94 -20.40
N GLU A 41 -6.16 15.29 -20.06
CA GLU A 41 -6.24 14.44 -18.86
C GLU A 41 -6.06 12.93 -19.14
N ARG A 42 -6.13 12.49 -20.40
CA ARG A 42 -5.91 11.07 -20.77
C ARG A 42 -4.45 10.68 -20.88
N THR A 43 -3.53 11.64 -20.98
CA THR A 43 -2.10 11.40 -21.21
C THR A 43 -1.36 10.78 -20.01
N GLU A 44 -1.93 10.86 -18.80
CA GLU A 44 -1.40 10.20 -17.59
C GLU A 44 -1.99 8.80 -17.33
N CYS A 45 -3.09 8.44 -18.00
CA CYS A 45 -3.88 7.27 -17.61
C CYS A 45 -3.38 5.94 -18.20
N GLN A 46 -2.59 6.00 -19.27
CA GLN A 46 -2.11 4.81 -19.96
C GLN A 46 -0.60 4.60 -19.79
N THR A 47 -0.21 3.37 -19.46
CA THR A 47 1.17 2.90 -19.41
C THR A 47 1.80 3.03 -20.79
N SER A 48 2.62 4.07 -20.99
CA SER A 48 3.41 4.24 -22.21
C SER A 48 4.70 3.43 -22.14
N VAL A 49 5.23 3.08 -23.31
CA VAL A 49 6.56 2.45 -23.43
C VAL A 49 7.64 3.35 -22.79
N GLY A 50 7.48 4.68 -22.85
CA GLY A 50 8.37 5.63 -22.19
C GLY A 50 8.39 5.54 -20.67
N MET A 51 7.22 5.40 -20.03
CA MET A 51 7.12 5.28 -18.56
C MET A 51 7.67 3.95 -18.05
N LEU A 52 7.42 2.86 -18.80
CA LEU A 52 8.02 1.55 -18.52
C LEU A 52 9.55 1.62 -18.61
N LEU A 53 10.10 2.24 -19.66
CA LEU A 53 11.54 2.41 -19.83
C LEU A 53 12.18 3.27 -18.73
N ALA A 54 11.48 4.29 -18.23
CA ALA A 54 11.95 5.11 -17.10
C ALA A 54 12.03 4.29 -15.80
N LYS A 55 10.98 3.53 -15.47
CA LYS A 55 10.97 2.64 -14.29
C LYS A 55 12.03 1.54 -14.39
N MET A 56 12.19 0.97 -15.58
CA MET A 56 13.26 0.00 -15.86
C MET A 56 14.65 0.64 -15.74
N LYS A 57 14.83 1.89 -16.17
CA LYS A 57 16.09 2.63 -16.02
C LYS A 57 16.44 2.75 -14.53
N THR A 58 15.52 3.19 -13.68
CA THR A 58 15.75 3.29 -12.23
C THR A 58 16.21 1.95 -11.62
N CYS A 59 15.53 0.85 -11.95
CA CYS A 59 15.92 -0.49 -11.47
C CYS A 59 17.34 -0.89 -11.93
N VAL A 60 17.69 -0.55 -13.17
CA VAL A 60 19.02 -0.83 -13.75
C VAL A 60 20.11 0.08 -13.16
N ASP A 61 19.78 1.32 -12.85
CA ASP A 61 20.67 2.29 -12.22
C ASP A 61 21.02 1.85 -10.80
N THR A 62 20.02 1.43 -10.00
CA THR A 62 20.23 0.82 -8.68
C THR A 62 21.14 -0.40 -8.74
N TYR A 63 20.94 -1.30 -9.72
CA TYR A 63 21.83 -2.45 -9.95
C TYR A 63 23.27 -2.03 -10.29
N THR A 64 23.44 -1.01 -11.13
CA THR A 64 24.75 -0.55 -11.62
C THR A 64 25.54 0.19 -10.54
N ASN A 65 24.88 1.00 -9.72
CA ASN A 65 25.50 1.68 -8.58
C ASN A 65 26.09 0.67 -7.61
N ARG A 66 25.36 -0.42 -7.32
CA ARG A 66 25.87 -1.54 -6.50
C ARG A 66 27.14 -2.19 -7.07
N LEU A 67 27.22 -2.36 -8.38
CA LEU A 67 28.41 -2.90 -9.05
C LEU A 67 29.60 -1.92 -9.00
N ARG A 68 29.36 -0.61 -9.14
CA ARG A 68 30.40 0.44 -9.12
C ARG A 68 30.98 0.66 -7.72
N SER A 69 30.13 0.75 -6.68
CA SER A 69 30.58 0.89 -5.29
C SER A 69 31.53 -0.25 -4.86
N LYS A 70 31.44 -1.41 -5.51
CA LYS A 70 32.36 -2.53 -5.32
C LYS A 70 33.69 -2.40 -6.07
N LYS A 71 33.72 -1.76 -7.24
CA LYS A 71 34.94 -1.60 -8.05
C LYS A 71 35.91 -0.59 -7.41
N ASP A 72 35.39 0.40 -6.70
CA ASP A 72 36.21 1.33 -5.93
C ASP A 72 36.68 0.74 -4.59
N LYS A 73 35.89 -0.11 -3.92
CA LYS A 73 36.32 -0.87 -2.72
C LYS A 73 37.34 -1.99 -3.01
N SER A 74 37.48 -2.46 -4.26
CA SER A 74 38.39 -3.57 -4.66
C SER A 74 39.74 -3.13 -5.25
N LYS A 75 40.04 -1.83 -5.33
CA LYS A 75 41.36 -1.34 -5.77
C LYS A 75 42.51 -1.58 -4.77
N GLY A 76 42.27 -2.24 -3.64
CA GLY A 76 43.26 -2.45 -2.57
C GLY A 76 43.73 -3.89 -2.32
N VAL A 77 43.24 -4.92 -3.01
CA VAL A 77 43.61 -6.32 -2.69
C VAL A 77 43.96 -7.12 -3.95
N MET A 78 45.16 -7.73 -3.94
CA MET A 78 45.69 -8.61 -4.99
C MET A 78 44.78 -9.85 -5.20
N LYS A 79 44.53 -10.16 -6.48
CA LYS A 79 43.65 -11.23 -6.97
C LYS A 79 44.19 -12.64 -6.69
N THR A 80 43.30 -13.55 -6.35
CA THR A 80 43.41 -15.00 -6.61
C THR A 80 42.33 -15.40 -7.60
N GLU A 81 42.72 -16.19 -8.61
CA GLU A 81 41.90 -16.64 -9.73
C GLU A 81 40.93 -17.76 -9.32
N THR A 82 39.64 -17.49 -9.39
CA THR A 82 38.61 -18.51 -9.63
C THR A 82 37.69 -17.98 -10.73
N SER A 83 37.79 -18.61 -11.88
CA SER A 83 37.03 -18.31 -13.10
C SER A 83 35.58 -18.77 -12.95
N ASP A 84 34.67 -17.84 -12.72
CA ASP A 84 33.23 -18.02 -12.95
C ASP A 84 32.85 -17.19 -14.18
N PRO A 85 32.41 -17.81 -15.30
CA PRO A 85 32.11 -17.06 -16.51
C PRO A 85 30.73 -16.39 -16.41
N GLU A 86 30.67 -15.11 -16.83
CA GLU A 86 29.50 -14.25 -17.04
C GLU A 86 28.90 -13.45 -15.84
N PRO A 87 29.46 -12.25 -15.58
CA PRO A 87 28.67 -11.05 -15.28
C PRO A 87 28.43 -10.17 -16.52
N GLU A 88 29.12 -10.44 -17.64
CA GLU A 88 29.24 -9.50 -18.76
C GLU A 88 27.93 -9.26 -19.52
N GLY A 89 27.05 -10.25 -19.64
CA GLY A 89 25.87 -10.14 -20.51
C GLY A 89 24.91 -8.99 -20.18
N LEU A 90 24.69 -8.68 -18.90
CA LEU A 90 23.79 -7.59 -18.49
C LEU A 90 24.51 -6.27 -18.29
N THR A 91 25.73 -6.27 -17.76
CA THR A 91 26.55 -5.05 -17.63
C THR A 91 26.86 -4.44 -19.00
N LEU A 92 27.03 -5.26 -20.05
CA LEU A 92 27.16 -4.80 -21.44
C LEU A 92 25.85 -4.21 -21.99
N LEU A 93 24.70 -4.62 -21.46
CA LEU A 93 23.38 -4.13 -21.88
C LEU A 93 22.92 -2.90 -21.11
N VAL A 94 23.52 -2.57 -19.95
CA VAL A 94 23.18 -1.41 -19.11
C VAL A 94 23.30 -0.09 -19.89
N PRO A 95 24.45 0.25 -20.52
CA PRO A 95 24.56 1.49 -21.30
C PRO A 95 23.56 1.53 -22.45
N ASP A 96 23.25 0.36 -23.00
CA ASP A 96 22.32 0.21 -24.10
C ASP A 96 20.86 0.43 -23.66
N ILE A 97 20.48 -0.02 -22.47
CA ILE A 97 19.15 0.24 -21.86
C ILE A 97 19.02 1.73 -21.53
N GLN A 98 20.00 2.29 -20.82
CA GLN A 98 20.00 3.71 -20.44
C GLN A 98 19.90 4.61 -21.67
N LYS A 99 20.72 4.36 -22.70
CA LYS A 99 20.69 5.09 -23.96
C LYS A 99 19.37 4.92 -24.71
N THR A 100 18.76 3.74 -24.68
CA THR A 100 17.44 3.52 -25.31
C THR A 100 16.35 4.29 -24.57
N ALA A 101 16.36 4.28 -23.24
CA ALA A 101 15.42 5.04 -22.43
C ALA A 101 15.56 6.55 -22.68
N GLU A 102 16.79 7.06 -22.75
CA GLU A 102 17.06 8.48 -23.07
C GLU A 102 16.60 8.87 -24.46
N ILE A 103 16.87 8.05 -25.48
CA ILE A 103 16.43 8.31 -26.86
C ILE A 103 14.90 8.33 -26.95
N VAL A 104 14.23 7.33 -26.36
CA VAL A 104 12.76 7.25 -26.36
C VAL A 104 12.16 8.41 -25.58
N TYR A 105 12.74 8.77 -24.44
CA TYR A 105 12.30 9.90 -23.62
C TYR A 105 12.45 11.23 -24.38
N ALA A 106 13.59 11.47 -25.01
CA ALA A 106 13.83 12.68 -25.78
C ALA A 106 12.87 12.78 -26.99
N ALA A 107 12.70 11.68 -27.74
CA ALA A 107 11.80 11.65 -28.90
C ALA A 107 10.34 11.92 -28.50
N THR A 108 9.86 11.28 -27.42
CA THR A 108 8.49 11.47 -26.92
C THR A 108 8.26 12.86 -26.31
N THR A 109 9.27 13.42 -25.64
CA THR A 109 9.21 14.79 -25.09
C THR A 109 9.19 15.84 -26.19
N ASN A 110 10.05 15.71 -27.20
CA ASN A 110 10.10 16.62 -28.34
C ASN A 110 8.78 16.59 -29.13
N LEU A 111 8.17 15.41 -29.31
CA LEU A 111 6.88 15.29 -29.96
C LEU A 111 5.76 15.96 -29.15
N ARG A 112 5.75 15.79 -27.82
CA ARG A 112 4.80 16.48 -26.93
C ARG A 112 4.96 17.99 -26.99
N GLN A 113 6.20 18.48 -26.98
CA GLN A 113 6.48 19.91 -27.09
C GLN A 113 6.06 20.46 -28.46
N ALA A 114 6.38 19.77 -29.56
CA ALA A 114 5.96 20.17 -30.92
C ALA A 114 4.44 20.16 -31.09
N ASN A 115 3.74 19.20 -30.47
CA ASN A 115 2.28 19.16 -30.45
C ASN A 115 1.70 20.31 -29.61
N HIS A 116 2.29 20.63 -28.47
CA HIS A 116 1.87 21.75 -27.62
C HIS A 116 2.10 23.10 -28.31
N GLU A 117 3.24 23.28 -29.00
CA GLU A 117 3.54 24.46 -29.81
C GLU A 117 2.58 24.61 -31.00
N ARG A 118 2.18 23.50 -31.66
CA ARG A 118 1.11 23.50 -32.67
C ARG A 118 -0.24 23.89 -32.08
N LYS A 119 -0.62 23.34 -30.92
CA LYS A 119 -1.89 23.64 -30.23
C LYS A 119 -1.96 25.12 -29.80
N MET A 120 -0.85 25.68 -29.31
CA MET A 120 -0.72 27.10 -28.96
C MET A 120 -0.79 28.01 -30.19
N ALA A 121 -0.20 27.60 -31.33
CA ALA A 121 -0.30 28.33 -32.60
C ALA A 121 -1.72 28.31 -33.20
N GLU A 122 -2.50 27.25 -32.95
CA GLU A 122 -3.90 27.13 -33.36
C GLU A 122 -4.86 27.88 -32.42
N SER A 123 -4.56 27.93 -31.12
CA SER A 123 -5.36 28.65 -30.12
C SER A 123 -5.36 30.17 -30.32
N CYS A 124 -4.34 30.72 -31.01
CA CYS A 124 -4.28 32.13 -31.38
C CYS A 124 -5.25 32.52 -32.53
N LYS A 125 -5.97 31.55 -33.13
CA LYS A 125 -6.93 31.77 -34.23
C LYS A 125 -8.40 31.52 -33.87
N LYS A 126 -8.73 31.11 -32.65
CA LYS A 126 -10.12 30.91 -32.19
C LYS A 126 -10.40 31.65 -30.88
N ALA A 127 -10.44 32.97 -30.94
CA ALA A 127 -11.01 33.80 -29.89
C ALA A 127 -12.51 34.03 -30.17
N THR A 128 -13.40 33.09 -29.80
CA THR A 128 -14.85 33.32 -29.56
C THR A 128 -15.63 32.03 -29.23
N VAL A 129 -15.27 31.26 -28.20
CA VAL A 129 -16.26 30.41 -27.49
C VAL A 129 -15.83 30.31 -26.03
N ARG A 130 -16.68 30.74 -25.09
CA ARG A 130 -16.50 30.46 -23.66
C ARG A 130 -16.68 28.95 -23.44
N PRO A 131 -15.78 28.26 -22.73
CA PRO A 131 -16.02 26.86 -22.37
C PRO A 131 -17.15 26.79 -21.34
N LYS A 132 -18.06 25.82 -21.52
CA LYS A 132 -19.01 25.39 -20.47
C LYS A 132 -18.23 24.63 -19.38
N PRO A 133 -18.67 24.65 -18.11
CA PRO A 133 -17.95 23.98 -17.03
C PRO A 133 -18.17 22.46 -17.13
N GLN A 134 -17.12 21.72 -17.49
CA GLN A 134 -17.16 20.27 -17.72
C GLN A 134 -16.35 19.51 -16.64
N SER A 135 -16.40 19.95 -15.38
CA SER A 135 -15.49 19.47 -14.31
C SER A 135 -16.12 18.60 -13.20
N ILE A 136 -17.36 18.11 -13.30
CA ILE A 136 -18.11 17.74 -12.06
C ILE A 136 -18.40 16.26 -11.79
N LEU A 137 -18.14 15.26 -12.64
CA LEU A 137 -18.50 13.87 -12.29
C LEU A 137 -17.44 12.81 -12.62
N ARG A 138 -16.27 12.86 -11.96
CA ARG A 138 -15.54 11.62 -11.65
C ARG A 138 -16.15 10.99 -10.42
N SER A 139 -16.43 9.67 -10.46
CA SER A 139 -16.92 8.96 -9.28
C SER A 139 -15.89 9.06 -8.14
N MET A 140 -16.33 8.97 -6.88
CA MET A 140 -15.40 9.00 -5.73
C MET A 140 -14.33 7.89 -5.82
N GLU A 141 -14.69 6.75 -6.42
CA GLU A 141 -13.78 5.64 -6.69
C GLU A 141 -12.73 5.97 -7.75
N GLU A 142 -13.09 6.65 -8.84
CA GLU A 142 -12.14 7.10 -9.85
C GLU A 142 -11.17 8.14 -9.28
N LYS A 143 -11.69 9.10 -8.49
CA LYS A 143 -10.87 10.10 -7.78
C LYS A 143 -9.88 9.41 -6.84
N TYR A 144 -10.36 8.44 -6.05
CA TYR A 144 -9.51 7.64 -5.18
C TYR A 144 -8.43 6.89 -5.96
N THR A 145 -8.81 6.16 -6.99
CA THR A 145 -7.89 5.35 -7.80
C THR A 145 -6.82 6.23 -8.45
N ALA A 146 -7.21 7.36 -9.04
CA ALA A 146 -6.26 8.30 -9.66
C ALA A 146 -5.27 8.89 -8.64
N ALA A 147 -5.77 9.28 -7.46
CA ALA A 147 -4.96 9.79 -6.36
C ALA A 147 -3.96 8.75 -5.83
N MET A 148 -4.40 7.50 -5.63
CA MET A 148 -3.60 6.47 -4.98
C MET A 148 -2.63 5.77 -5.96
N LYS A 149 -2.94 5.72 -7.27
CA LYS A 149 -2.09 5.11 -8.30
C LYS A 149 -0.66 5.65 -8.29
N LYS A 150 -0.50 6.96 -8.07
CA LYS A 150 0.80 7.64 -8.06
C LYS A 150 1.68 7.20 -6.89
N LEU A 151 1.08 6.65 -5.83
CA LEU A 151 1.77 6.29 -4.59
C LEU A 151 2.02 4.78 -4.45
N GLN A 152 1.58 3.95 -5.40
CA GLN A 152 1.61 2.48 -5.29
C GLN A 152 3.01 1.90 -5.20
N PHE A 153 3.99 2.46 -5.89
CA PHE A 153 5.35 1.93 -5.90
C PHE A 153 6.35 3.07 -5.92
N ASP A 154 7.26 3.08 -4.96
CA ASP A 154 8.35 4.05 -4.88
C ASP A 154 9.55 3.46 -4.13
N THR A 155 10.67 4.17 -4.11
CA THR A 155 11.80 3.88 -3.23
C THR A 155 11.72 4.69 -1.93
N PHE A 156 12.46 4.27 -0.92
CA PHE A 156 12.63 5.00 0.34
C PHE A 156 13.99 4.66 0.94
N GLU A 157 14.72 5.65 1.47
CA GLU A 157 15.97 5.41 2.20
C GLU A 157 15.67 4.67 3.53
N MET A 158 15.65 3.34 3.51
CA MET A 158 15.38 2.51 4.69
C MET A 158 16.67 2.19 5.42
N VAL A 159 17.75 2.02 4.67
CA VAL A 159 19.11 1.79 5.19
C VAL A 159 20.11 2.76 4.57
N CYS A 160 21.13 3.12 5.33
CA CYS A 160 22.32 3.80 4.84
C CYS A 160 23.59 3.09 5.35
N GLU A 161 24.70 3.20 4.61
CA GLU A 161 26.03 2.82 5.11
C GLU A 161 26.62 4.02 5.90
N ASP A 162 27.13 3.78 7.11
CA ASP A 162 27.94 4.78 7.83
C ASP A 162 29.40 4.83 7.32
N GLU A 163 30.20 5.74 7.87
CA GLU A 163 31.63 5.90 7.49
C GLU A 163 32.46 4.61 7.72
N ASP A 164 32.03 3.75 8.65
CA ASP A 164 32.63 2.46 8.96
C ASP A 164 32.04 1.31 8.11
N THR A 165 31.24 1.62 7.08
CA THR A 165 30.53 0.67 6.19
C THR A 165 29.51 -0.23 6.88
N LYS A 166 29.02 0.19 8.05
CA LYS A 166 27.99 -0.53 8.81
C LYS A 166 26.60 -0.05 8.39
N LEU A 167 25.68 -1.00 8.24
CA LEU A 167 24.29 -0.71 7.89
C LEU A 167 23.53 -0.11 9.08
N VAL A 168 23.02 1.11 8.88
CA VAL A 168 22.16 1.83 9.83
C VAL A 168 20.75 1.93 9.23
N PHE A 169 19.75 1.48 9.99
CA PHE A 169 18.35 1.56 9.56
C PHE A 169 17.75 2.90 9.97
N LYS A 170 17.08 3.57 9.02
CA LYS A 170 16.34 4.83 9.23
C LYS A 170 14.90 4.60 9.66
N VAL A 171 14.38 3.39 9.44
CA VAL A 171 13.01 2.98 9.77
C VAL A 171 13.01 1.71 10.60
N ASN A 172 11.95 1.49 11.37
CA ASN A 172 11.72 0.22 12.04
C ASN A 172 11.54 -0.88 10.98
N TYR A 173 12.26 -1.98 11.18
CA TYR A 173 12.26 -3.10 10.25
C TYR A 173 12.50 -4.42 10.99
N HIS A 174 11.54 -5.34 10.88
CA HIS A 174 11.50 -6.61 11.59
C HIS A 174 12.74 -7.48 11.31
N TYR A 175 13.18 -7.54 10.06
CA TYR A 175 14.27 -8.42 9.63
C TYR A 175 15.66 -7.78 9.74
N LEU A 176 15.82 -6.72 10.54
CA LEU A 176 17.08 -5.99 10.72
C LEU A 176 18.23 -6.92 11.13
N SER A 177 17.98 -7.89 12.02
CA SER A 177 19.00 -8.86 12.46
C SER A 177 19.47 -9.74 11.30
N GLN A 178 18.53 -10.26 10.49
CA GLN A 178 18.82 -11.09 9.33
C GLN A 178 19.61 -10.31 8.28
N VAL A 179 19.26 -9.04 8.02
CA VAL A 179 20.00 -8.17 7.11
C VAL A 179 21.43 -7.93 7.61
N LYS A 180 21.62 -7.62 8.91
CA LYS A 180 22.95 -7.36 9.48
C LYS A 180 23.84 -8.59 9.53
N ASN A 181 23.26 -9.77 9.74
CA ASN A 181 23.98 -11.03 9.82
C ASN A 181 24.15 -11.72 8.46
N ALA A 182 23.49 -11.22 7.41
CA ALA A 182 23.62 -11.78 6.08
C ALA A 182 25.06 -11.61 5.58
N SER A 183 25.73 -12.73 5.29
CA SER A 183 26.95 -12.69 4.48
C SER A 183 26.59 -12.09 3.13
N ASP A 184 27.36 -11.11 2.69
CA ASP A 184 27.10 -10.36 1.45
C ASP A 184 27.48 -11.18 0.20
N ALA A 185 26.92 -12.40 0.11
CA ALA A 185 27.03 -13.33 -0.98
C ALA A 185 26.26 -12.76 -2.17
N ASN A 186 26.93 -11.87 -2.89
CA ASN A 186 26.39 -11.12 -4.01
C ASN A 186 26.18 -12.01 -5.24
N SER A 187 25.20 -12.91 -5.15
CA SER A 187 24.76 -13.72 -6.29
C SER A 187 24.13 -12.81 -7.34
N ALA A 188 24.79 -12.69 -8.50
CA ALA A 188 24.25 -11.93 -9.63
C ALA A 188 22.89 -12.48 -10.10
N ALA A 189 22.67 -13.78 -9.98
CA ALA A 189 21.38 -14.41 -10.28
C ALA A 189 20.27 -13.92 -9.34
N ARG A 190 20.55 -13.88 -8.02
CA ARG A 190 19.62 -13.34 -7.03
C ARG A 190 19.31 -11.86 -7.29
N ALA A 191 20.33 -11.05 -7.53
CA ALA A 191 20.14 -9.62 -7.83
C ALA A 191 19.25 -9.39 -9.07
N ARG A 192 19.46 -10.16 -10.14
CA ARG A 192 18.59 -10.12 -11.33
C ARG A 192 17.15 -10.50 -11.00
N ARG A 193 16.96 -11.54 -10.20
CA ARG A 193 15.63 -11.98 -9.81
C ARG A 193 14.91 -10.92 -8.97
N LEU A 194 15.59 -10.29 -8.01
CA LEU A 194 15.01 -9.20 -7.21
C LEU A 194 14.65 -7.98 -8.06
N ALA A 195 15.48 -7.63 -9.05
CA ALA A 195 15.15 -6.56 -9.99
C ALA A 195 13.91 -6.90 -10.84
N GLN A 196 13.72 -8.18 -11.23
CA GLN A 196 12.50 -8.62 -11.90
C GLN A 196 11.26 -8.46 -11.02
N GLU A 197 11.34 -8.83 -9.73
CA GLU A 197 10.25 -8.60 -8.78
C GLU A 197 9.90 -7.11 -8.70
N ALA A 198 10.90 -6.24 -8.51
CA ALA A 198 10.68 -4.78 -8.44
C ALA A 198 9.99 -4.22 -9.69
N VAL A 199 10.37 -4.69 -10.89
CA VAL A 199 9.72 -4.27 -12.16
C VAL A 199 8.25 -4.71 -12.19
N THR A 200 7.95 -5.96 -11.84
CA THR A 200 6.57 -6.46 -11.77
C THR A 200 5.72 -5.65 -10.78
N LEU A 201 6.25 -5.41 -9.58
CA LEU A 201 5.57 -4.61 -8.55
C LEU A 201 5.37 -3.16 -8.98
N SER A 202 6.30 -2.58 -9.74
CA SER A 202 6.16 -1.18 -10.19
C SER A 202 5.02 -0.94 -11.19
N THR A 203 4.41 -1.99 -11.73
CA THR A 203 3.41 -1.91 -12.80
C THR A 203 2.11 -2.65 -12.54
N SER A 204 2.14 -3.69 -11.70
CA SER A 204 1.05 -4.68 -11.62
C SER A 204 0.42 -4.81 -10.23
N LEU A 205 0.67 -3.87 -9.32
CA LEU A 205 0.08 -3.88 -7.98
C LEU A 205 -1.44 -3.67 -8.03
N PRO A 206 -2.23 -4.46 -7.28
CA PRO A 206 -3.67 -4.26 -7.18
C PRO A 206 -4.03 -2.85 -6.71
N LEU A 207 -4.99 -2.22 -7.39
CA LEU A 207 -5.50 -0.89 -7.09
C LEU A 207 -7.02 -0.86 -7.30
N SER A 208 -7.75 -0.59 -6.24
CA SER A 208 -9.20 -0.36 -6.27
C SER A 208 -9.65 0.41 -5.03
N SER A 209 -10.85 0.99 -5.03
CA SER A 209 -11.41 1.60 -3.81
C SER A 209 -11.58 0.58 -2.68
N SER A 210 -11.84 -0.69 -3.02
CA SER A 210 -12.00 -1.78 -2.04
C SER A 210 -10.69 -2.16 -1.37
N SER A 211 -9.67 -2.52 -2.17
CA SER A 211 -8.36 -2.94 -1.66
C SER A 211 -7.26 -2.57 -2.63
N SER A 212 -6.17 -2.02 -2.10
CA SER A 212 -5.02 -1.53 -2.84
C SER A 212 -3.73 -1.93 -2.13
N VAL A 213 -2.67 -2.14 -2.91
CA VAL A 213 -1.34 -2.49 -2.41
C VAL A 213 -0.34 -1.40 -2.76
N PHE A 214 0.45 -1.01 -1.76
CA PHE A 214 1.51 0.01 -1.87
C PHE A 214 2.83 -0.60 -1.41
N VAL A 215 3.89 -0.40 -2.17
CA VAL A 215 5.23 -0.96 -1.92
C VAL A 215 6.24 0.16 -1.84
N ARG A 216 7.14 0.07 -0.86
CA ARG A 216 8.39 0.83 -0.82
C ARG A 216 9.56 -0.15 -0.88
N CYS A 217 10.46 0.08 -1.82
CA CYS A 217 11.73 -0.64 -1.88
C CYS A 217 12.82 0.25 -1.27
N ASP A 218 13.82 -0.34 -0.61
CA ASP A 218 15.01 0.44 -0.27
C ASP A 218 15.72 0.94 -1.54
N GLU A 219 16.33 2.14 -1.46
CA GLU A 219 17.01 2.78 -2.59
C GLU A 219 18.21 1.98 -3.12
N GLU A 220 18.91 1.26 -2.24
CA GLU A 220 20.12 0.50 -2.58
C GLU A 220 19.93 -1.03 -2.42
N ARG A 221 18.96 -1.43 -1.61
CA ARG A 221 18.70 -2.82 -1.23
C ARG A 221 17.38 -3.36 -1.73
N LEU A 222 17.43 -3.94 -2.93
CA LEU A 222 16.29 -4.67 -3.54
C LEU A 222 15.77 -5.87 -2.72
N ASP A 223 16.50 -6.31 -1.70
CA ASP A 223 16.08 -7.38 -0.79
C ASP A 223 15.34 -6.90 0.46
N ILE A 224 15.17 -5.58 0.62
CA ILE A 224 14.44 -4.93 1.70
C ILE A 224 13.26 -4.18 1.11
N MET A 225 12.04 -4.56 1.52
CA MET A 225 10.83 -3.86 1.13
C MET A 225 9.90 -3.71 2.33
N LYS A 226 9.05 -2.68 2.26
CA LYS A 226 7.87 -2.52 3.12
C LYS A 226 6.63 -2.45 2.24
N VAL A 227 5.52 -2.95 2.75
CA VAL A 227 4.26 -3.02 2.02
C VAL A 227 3.11 -2.52 2.88
N LEU A 228 2.18 -1.78 2.30
CA LEU A 228 0.90 -1.43 2.90
C LEU A 228 -0.23 -2.04 2.07
N ILE A 229 -1.16 -2.75 2.70
CA ILE A 229 -2.36 -3.29 2.06
C ILE A 229 -3.58 -2.67 2.74
N THR A 230 -4.48 -2.07 1.95
CA THR A 230 -5.77 -1.61 2.49
C THR A 230 -6.76 -2.78 2.55
N GLY A 231 -7.44 -2.94 3.68
CA GLY A 231 -8.35 -4.07 3.89
C GLY A 231 -9.54 -4.04 2.91
N PRO A 232 -9.90 -5.17 2.28
CA PRO A 232 -10.98 -5.23 1.31
C PRO A 232 -12.35 -4.87 1.88
N ALA A 233 -13.20 -4.27 1.04
CA ALA A 233 -14.60 -4.01 1.36
C ALA A 233 -15.35 -5.30 1.75
N ASP A 234 -16.43 -5.14 2.51
CA ASP A 234 -17.28 -6.23 3.02
C ASP A 234 -16.59 -7.21 4.00
N THR A 235 -15.33 -6.98 4.36
CA THR A 235 -14.58 -7.75 5.35
C THR A 235 -14.45 -7.00 6.68
N PRO A 236 -14.14 -7.65 7.82
CA PRO A 236 -13.86 -6.94 9.06
C PRO A 236 -12.55 -6.12 9.04
N TYR A 237 -11.81 -6.16 7.93
CA TYR A 237 -10.58 -5.40 7.68
C TYR A 237 -10.83 -4.10 6.89
N ALA A 238 -12.04 -3.92 6.34
CA ALA A 238 -12.36 -2.89 5.35
C ALA A 238 -11.79 -1.51 5.73
N ASN A 239 -11.10 -0.88 4.76
CA ASN A 239 -10.46 0.44 4.88
C ASN A 239 -9.35 0.56 5.95
N GLY A 240 -8.97 -0.52 6.63
CA GLY A 240 -7.79 -0.54 7.49
C GLY A 240 -6.50 -0.60 6.67
N CYS A 241 -5.46 0.11 7.11
CA CYS A 241 -4.11 0.06 6.55
C CYS A 241 -3.24 -0.95 7.33
N PHE A 242 -2.86 -2.04 6.66
CA PHE A 242 -2.04 -3.11 7.23
C PHE A 242 -0.62 -3.05 6.66
N GLU A 243 0.37 -2.81 7.52
CA GLU A 243 1.77 -2.67 7.15
C GLU A 243 2.50 -4.00 7.35
N PHE A 244 3.34 -4.35 6.37
CA PHE A 244 4.13 -5.56 6.36
C PHE A 244 5.59 -5.24 6.05
N ASP A 245 6.48 -5.87 6.80
CA ASP A 245 7.90 -5.93 6.47
C ASP A 245 8.20 -7.14 5.61
N VAL A 246 9.08 -6.96 4.63
CA VAL A 246 9.42 -7.99 3.65
C VAL A 246 10.92 -8.08 3.50
N TYR A 247 11.46 -9.29 3.67
CA TYR A 247 12.87 -9.59 3.45
C TYR A 247 13.04 -10.74 2.47
N PHE A 248 13.87 -10.55 1.45
CA PHE A 248 14.26 -11.62 0.55
C PHE A 248 15.56 -12.27 1.05
N PRO A 249 15.57 -13.55 1.46
CA PRO A 249 16.76 -14.17 2.06
C PRO A 249 17.90 -14.36 1.04
N GLN A 250 19.10 -14.68 1.52
CA GLN A 250 20.30 -14.83 0.67
C GLN A 250 20.19 -15.94 -0.38
N ASP A 251 19.38 -16.96 -0.12
CA ASP A 251 19.12 -18.08 -1.01
C ASP A 251 17.90 -17.86 -1.92
N TYR A 252 17.25 -16.70 -1.87
CA TYR A 252 16.17 -16.33 -2.79
C TYR A 252 16.64 -16.39 -4.26
N PRO A 253 15.87 -16.98 -5.21
CA PRO A 253 14.49 -17.46 -5.08
C PRO A 253 14.33 -18.94 -4.67
N ASN A 254 15.38 -19.63 -4.21
CA ASN A 254 15.22 -21.03 -3.79
C ASN A 254 14.32 -21.16 -2.54
N SER A 255 14.43 -20.19 -1.63
CA SER A 255 13.49 -20.00 -0.52
C SER A 255 12.53 -18.83 -0.79
N PRO A 256 11.32 -18.85 -0.20
CA PRO A 256 10.36 -17.76 -0.32
C PRO A 256 10.84 -16.47 0.36
N PRO A 257 10.24 -15.32 0.04
CA PRO A 257 10.42 -14.11 0.84
C PRO A 257 9.87 -14.31 2.26
N LEU A 258 10.45 -13.62 3.24
CA LEU A 258 9.91 -13.53 4.59
C LEU A 258 8.99 -12.33 4.66
N VAL A 259 7.79 -12.50 5.23
CA VAL A 259 6.79 -11.45 5.40
C VAL A 259 6.29 -11.43 6.84
N ASN A 260 6.31 -10.27 7.48
CA ASN A 260 5.80 -10.05 8.83
C ASN A 260 4.78 -8.90 8.84
N LEU A 261 3.65 -9.10 9.51
CA LEU A 261 2.67 -8.05 9.78
C LEU A 261 3.18 -7.18 10.94
N GLU A 262 3.36 -5.89 10.69
CA GLU A 262 3.76 -4.92 11.71
C GLU A 262 2.55 -4.32 12.44
N THR A 263 1.40 -4.22 11.76
CA THR A 263 0.13 -3.75 12.36
C THR A 263 -0.48 -4.81 13.28
N THR A 264 0.10 -5.05 14.45
CA THR A 264 -0.36 -6.05 15.45
C THR A 264 -0.82 -5.43 16.77
N GLY A 265 -0.78 -4.10 16.88
CA GLY A 265 -1.04 -3.39 18.13
C GLY A 265 -0.02 -3.74 19.22
N GLY A 266 1.26 -3.84 18.86
CA GLY A 266 2.31 -4.28 19.80
C GLY A 266 2.12 -5.71 20.26
N HIS A 267 1.81 -6.62 19.31
CA HIS A 267 1.51 -8.03 19.55
C HIS A 267 0.23 -8.33 20.34
N SER A 268 -0.60 -7.33 20.62
CA SER A 268 -1.85 -7.52 21.36
C SER A 268 -2.99 -8.10 20.51
N VAL A 269 -2.89 -8.04 19.18
CA VAL A 269 -3.95 -8.47 18.26
C VAL A 269 -3.50 -9.63 17.39
N ARG A 270 -4.30 -10.70 17.37
CA ARG A 270 -4.29 -11.73 16.34
C ARG A 270 -5.33 -11.37 15.28
N PHE A 271 -4.91 -10.74 14.19
CA PHE A 271 -5.83 -10.19 13.20
C PHE A 271 -6.56 -11.26 12.37
N ASN A 272 -5.97 -12.44 12.20
CA ASN A 272 -6.53 -13.53 11.41
C ASN A 272 -5.96 -14.85 11.93
N PRO A 273 -6.61 -16.01 11.70
CA PRO A 273 -5.97 -17.29 12.01
C PRO A 273 -4.57 -17.46 11.40
N ASN A 274 -4.35 -16.84 10.25
CA ASN A 274 -3.09 -16.80 9.51
C ASN A 274 -2.23 -15.54 9.76
N LEU A 275 -2.64 -14.61 10.63
CA LEU A 275 -1.85 -13.44 11.06
C LEU A 275 -1.69 -13.47 12.58
N TYR A 276 -0.53 -13.95 13.02
CA TYR A 276 -0.26 -14.23 14.42
C TYR A 276 0.02 -12.93 15.19
N ASN A 277 -0.06 -12.99 16.53
CA ASN A 277 0.26 -11.86 17.41
C ASN A 277 1.69 -11.33 17.18
N ASP A 278 2.65 -12.21 16.95
CA ASP A 278 4.04 -11.83 16.67
C ASP A 278 4.25 -11.24 15.26
N GLY A 279 3.20 -11.21 14.43
CA GLY A 279 3.22 -10.73 13.06
C GLY A 279 3.42 -11.83 12.02
N LYS A 280 3.63 -13.08 12.41
CA LYS A 280 3.87 -14.17 11.45
C LYS A 280 2.69 -14.31 10.48
N VAL A 281 3.01 -14.32 9.18
CA VAL A 281 2.07 -14.52 8.08
C VAL A 281 2.11 -15.98 7.62
N CYS A 282 0.97 -16.66 7.69
CA CYS A 282 0.81 -18.06 7.31
C CYS A 282 0.19 -18.20 5.92
N LEU A 283 0.99 -18.58 4.93
CA LEU A 283 0.55 -18.92 3.58
C LEU A 283 1.32 -20.14 3.07
N SER A 284 0.65 -20.98 2.27
CA SER A 284 1.29 -22.13 1.62
C SER A 284 2.41 -21.68 0.67
N ILE A 285 2.18 -20.60 -0.10
CA ILE A 285 3.19 -19.99 -0.99
C ILE A 285 4.41 -19.43 -0.24
N LEU A 286 4.28 -19.15 1.06
CA LEU A 286 5.40 -18.75 1.93
C LEU A 286 6.02 -19.92 2.69
N ASN A 287 5.55 -21.15 2.45
CA ASN A 287 5.91 -22.36 3.20
C ASN A 287 5.66 -22.25 4.72
N THR A 288 4.81 -21.32 5.16
CA THR A 288 4.43 -21.11 6.56
C THR A 288 3.05 -21.69 6.90
N TRP A 289 2.42 -22.36 5.92
CA TRP A 289 1.15 -23.06 6.06
C TRP A 289 1.15 -24.36 5.25
N HIS A 290 0.22 -25.26 5.60
CA HIS A 290 0.00 -26.46 4.80
C HIS A 290 -0.65 -26.11 3.46
N GLY A 291 -0.40 -26.92 2.45
CA GLY A 291 -0.90 -26.74 1.10
C GLY A 291 -0.40 -27.85 0.19
N ARG A 292 -1.05 -28.01 -0.96
CA ARG A 292 -0.63 -28.95 -2.00
C ARG A 292 0.72 -28.53 -2.58
N PRO A 293 1.50 -29.45 -3.19
CA PRO A 293 2.81 -29.11 -3.76
C PRO A 293 2.77 -27.92 -4.73
N GLU A 294 1.71 -27.78 -5.52
CA GLU A 294 1.48 -26.68 -6.47
C GLU A 294 1.14 -25.33 -5.82
N GLU A 295 0.74 -25.33 -4.54
CA GLU A 295 0.43 -24.13 -3.77
C GLU A 295 1.64 -23.62 -2.98
N LYS A 296 2.71 -24.41 -2.89
CA LYS A 296 3.94 -24.05 -2.20
C LYS A 296 4.84 -23.17 -3.04
N TRP A 297 5.82 -22.54 -2.40
CA TRP A 297 6.82 -21.73 -3.10
C TRP A 297 7.52 -22.53 -4.20
N ASN A 298 7.47 -22.01 -5.43
CA ASN A 298 8.21 -22.53 -6.56
C ASN A 298 9.19 -21.45 -7.06
N PRO A 299 10.52 -21.68 -6.98
CA PRO A 299 11.53 -20.70 -7.39
C PRO A 299 11.38 -20.18 -8.83
N HIS A 300 10.79 -20.98 -9.72
CA HIS A 300 10.68 -20.68 -11.14
C HIS A 300 9.39 -19.94 -11.51
N THR A 301 8.30 -20.18 -10.78
CA THR A 301 6.96 -19.69 -11.17
C THR A 301 6.31 -18.79 -10.13
N SER A 302 6.68 -18.89 -8.85
CA SER A 302 6.16 -18.03 -7.81
C SER A 302 6.71 -16.62 -7.94
N SER A 303 5.96 -15.59 -7.58
CA SER A 303 6.42 -14.19 -7.50
C SER A 303 5.95 -13.51 -6.22
N PHE A 304 6.58 -12.39 -5.86
CA PHE A 304 6.13 -11.64 -4.68
C PHE A 304 4.75 -11.00 -4.91
N LEU A 305 4.42 -10.63 -6.14
CA LEU A 305 3.06 -10.17 -6.48
C LEU A 305 1.99 -11.22 -6.13
N GLN A 306 2.25 -12.51 -6.39
CA GLN A 306 1.32 -13.58 -6.03
C GLN A 306 1.16 -13.72 -4.50
N VAL A 307 2.22 -13.49 -3.73
CA VAL A 307 2.14 -13.45 -2.26
C VAL A 307 1.21 -12.31 -1.81
N LEU A 308 1.38 -11.11 -2.36
CA LEU A 308 0.55 -9.94 -2.03
C LEU A 308 -0.93 -10.16 -2.35
N VAL A 309 -1.21 -10.70 -3.54
CA VAL A 309 -2.57 -11.09 -3.93
C VAL A 309 -3.12 -12.19 -3.02
N SER A 310 -2.31 -13.16 -2.61
CA SER A 310 -2.73 -14.22 -1.68
C SER A 310 -3.10 -13.69 -0.30
N ILE A 311 -2.40 -12.66 0.21
CA ILE A 311 -2.78 -11.99 1.47
C ILE A 311 -4.18 -11.37 1.34
N GLN A 312 -4.45 -10.66 0.23
CA GLN A 312 -5.78 -10.08 0.00
C GLN A 312 -6.86 -11.16 -0.15
N SER A 313 -6.59 -12.22 -0.92
CA SER A 313 -7.61 -13.20 -1.32
C SER A 313 -7.86 -14.33 -0.31
N LEU A 314 -6.88 -14.67 0.53
CA LEU A 314 -6.96 -15.82 1.44
C LEU A 314 -6.96 -15.42 2.92
N ILE A 315 -6.40 -14.27 3.27
CA ILE A 315 -6.28 -13.82 4.66
C ILE A 315 -7.29 -12.71 4.97
N LEU A 316 -7.26 -11.62 4.19
CA LEU A 316 -8.12 -10.46 4.43
C LEU A 316 -9.52 -10.66 3.84
N VAL A 317 -10.22 -11.71 4.30
CA VAL A 317 -11.48 -12.22 3.74
C VAL A 317 -12.67 -11.96 4.67
N THR A 318 -13.88 -12.22 4.16
CA THR A 318 -15.10 -12.29 4.97
C THR A 318 -15.12 -13.55 5.85
N GLU A 319 -15.76 -13.47 7.01
CA GLU A 319 -15.83 -14.57 7.99
C GLU A 319 -14.45 -15.24 8.28
N PRO A 320 -13.40 -14.47 8.63
CA PRO A 320 -12.04 -14.97 8.81
C PRO A 320 -11.89 -16.01 9.93
N TYR A 321 -12.87 -16.15 10.82
CA TYR A 321 -12.96 -17.23 11.80
C TYR A 321 -12.74 -18.62 11.17
N PHE A 322 -13.26 -18.83 9.96
CA PHE A 322 -13.18 -20.11 9.26
C PHE A 322 -11.84 -20.36 8.56
N ASN A 323 -10.86 -19.47 8.66
CA ASN A 323 -9.49 -19.76 8.23
C ASN A 323 -8.75 -20.67 9.23
N GLU A 324 -9.32 -20.88 10.42
CA GLU A 324 -8.78 -21.82 11.41
C GLU A 324 -9.06 -23.27 10.97
N PRO A 325 -8.05 -24.15 10.87
CA PRO A 325 -8.24 -25.50 10.38
C PRO A 325 -9.31 -26.29 11.13
N GLY A 326 -10.27 -26.81 10.37
CA GLY A 326 -11.34 -27.66 10.87
C GLY A 326 -12.59 -26.88 11.30
N TYR A 327 -12.52 -25.55 11.39
CA TYR A 327 -13.67 -24.72 11.75
C TYR A 327 -14.67 -24.60 10.60
N GLU A 328 -14.25 -24.85 9.35
CA GLU A 328 -15.10 -24.84 8.16
C GLU A 328 -16.28 -25.81 8.29
N ARG A 329 -16.13 -26.89 9.07
CA ARG A 329 -17.19 -27.86 9.37
C ARG A 329 -18.39 -27.25 10.10
N SER A 330 -18.18 -26.12 10.79
CA SER A 330 -19.22 -25.40 11.52
C SER A 330 -19.88 -24.30 10.70
N ARG A 331 -19.36 -23.99 9.50
CA ARG A 331 -19.92 -22.95 8.61
C ARG A 331 -21.35 -23.30 8.23
N GLY A 332 -22.24 -22.31 8.29
CA GLY A 332 -23.68 -22.48 8.04
C GLY A 332 -24.48 -23.06 9.21
N THR A 333 -23.83 -23.49 10.30
CA THR A 333 -24.53 -23.88 11.53
C THR A 333 -24.77 -22.65 12.42
N PRO A 334 -25.83 -22.63 13.27
CA PRO A 334 -26.06 -21.53 14.20
C PRO A 334 -24.87 -21.26 15.14
N SER A 335 -24.16 -22.32 15.56
CA SER A 335 -22.97 -22.18 16.41
C SER A 335 -21.80 -21.54 15.66
N GLY A 336 -21.51 -22.00 14.44
CA GLY A 336 -20.42 -21.43 13.64
C GLY A 336 -20.68 -19.99 13.24
N THR A 337 -21.91 -19.65 12.85
CA THR A 337 -22.32 -18.26 12.57
C THR A 337 -22.15 -17.37 13.80
N GLN A 338 -22.52 -17.86 14.98
CA GLN A 338 -22.34 -17.10 16.23
C GLN A 338 -20.87 -16.86 16.56
N SER A 339 -20.02 -17.88 16.47
CA SER A 339 -18.57 -17.75 16.71
C SER A 339 -17.89 -16.86 15.68
N SER A 340 -18.28 -16.95 14.39
CA SER A 340 -17.75 -16.06 13.35
C SER A 340 -18.12 -14.61 13.60
N ARG A 341 -19.35 -14.31 14.03
CA ARG A 341 -19.78 -12.94 14.36
C ARG A 341 -19.02 -12.35 15.54
N GLU A 342 -18.81 -13.15 16.58
CA GLU A 342 -18.00 -12.72 17.73
C GLU A 342 -16.55 -12.42 17.29
N TYR A 343 -15.98 -13.28 16.45
CA TYR A 343 -14.67 -13.06 15.86
C TYR A 343 -14.62 -11.75 15.05
N ASP A 344 -15.59 -11.54 14.17
CA ASP A 344 -15.71 -10.31 13.37
C ASP A 344 -15.83 -9.06 14.25
N GLY A 345 -16.60 -9.12 15.34
CA GLY A 345 -16.71 -8.03 16.30
C GLY A 345 -15.37 -7.64 16.91
N ASN A 346 -14.54 -8.63 17.24
CA ASN A 346 -13.17 -8.39 17.72
C ASN A 346 -12.25 -7.82 16.63
N ILE A 347 -12.31 -8.34 15.40
CA ILE A 347 -11.46 -7.85 14.31
C ILE A 347 -11.85 -6.42 13.91
N ARG A 348 -13.15 -6.10 13.79
CA ARG A 348 -13.62 -4.76 13.45
C ARG A 348 -13.11 -3.69 14.42
N GLN A 349 -13.23 -3.91 15.73
CA GLN A 349 -12.74 -2.96 16.72
C GLN A 349 -11.20 -2.82 16.68
N ALA A 350 -10.48 -3.91 16.41
CA ALA A 350 -9.04 -3.88 16.25
C ALA A 350 -8.60 -3.18 14.94
N THR A 351 -9.33 -3.35 13.83
CA THR A 351 -9.09 -2.65 12.57
C THR A 351 -9.24 -1.14 12.78
N VAL A 352 -10.33 -0.68 13.39
CA VAL A 352 -10.54 0.75 13.66
C VAL A 352 -9.46 1.31 14.58
N LYS A 353 -9.07 0.56 15.62
CA LYS A 353 -8.02 1.01 16.54
C LYS A 353 -6.64 1.04 15.89
N TRP A 354 -6.16 -0.08 15.37
CA TRP A 354 -4.75 -0.26 15.02
C TRP A 354 -4.46 -0.08 13.54
N ALA A 355 -5.40 -0.40 12.66
CA ALA A 355 -5.24 -0.24 11.22
C ALA A 355 -5.82 1.09 10.70
N MET A 356 -6.53 1.86 11.52
CA MET A 356 -7.01 3.20 11.14
C MET A 356 -6.49 4.29 12.09
N LEU A 357 -6.96 4.32 13.34
CA LEU A 357 -6.68 5.40 14.28
C LEU A 357 -5.18 5.55 14.56
N GLU A 358 -4.49 4.45 14.92
CA GLU A 358 -3.06 4.52 15.19
C GLU A 358 -2.21 4.68 13.93
N GLN A 359 -2.70 4.26 12.76
CA GLN A 359 -2.04 4.56 11.48
C GLN A 359 -2.07 6.05 11.17
N ILE A 360 -3.18 6.75 11.48
CA ILE A 360 -3.28 8.21 11.35
C ILE A 360 -2.38 8.92 12.36
N ARG A 361 -2.37 8.47 13.63
CA ARG A 361 -1.61 9.12 14.70
C ARG A 361 -0.11 8.92 14.58
N ASN A 362 0.31 7.71 14.22
CA ASN A 362 1.69 7.28 14.20
C ASN A 362 2.03 6.59 12.86
N PRO A 363 1.92 7.29 11.72
CA PRO A 363 2.15 6.68 10.41
C PRO A 363 3.63 6.32 10.24
N SER A 364 3.88 5.17 9.62
CA SER A 364 5.21 4.80 9.14
C SER A 364 5.72 5.85 8.13
N PRO A 365 6.97 6.32 8.23
CA PRO A 365 7.54 7.30 7.30
C PRO A 365 7.40 6.88 5.83
N CYS A 366 7.50 5.57 5.56
CA CYS A 366 7.37 4.99 4.23
C CYS A 366 5.98 5.19 3.60
N PHE A 367 4.94 5.31 4.41
CA PHE A 367 3.55 5.32 3.96
C PHE A 367 2.75 6.52 4.44
N LYS A 368 3.40 7.53 5.02
CA LYS A 368 2.74 8.71 5.58
C LYS A 368 1.78 9.37 4.58
N GLU A 369 2.22 9.58 3.34
CA GLU A 369 1.39 10.19 2.30
C GLU A 369 0.24 9.26 1.86
N VAL A 370 0.49 7.96 1.73
CA VAL A 370 -0.53 6.95 1.39
C VAL A 370 -1.63 6.95 2.46
N ILE A 371 -1.25 6.87 3.73
CA ILE A 371 -2.15 6.87 4.89
C ILE A 371 -2.98 8.16 4.91
N HIS A 372 -2.32 9.31 4.80
CA HIS A 372 -2.98 10.62 4.83
C HIS A 372 -4.01 10.74 3.70
N ARG A 373 -3.63 10.42 2.45
CA ARG A 373 -4.50 10.54 1.28
C ARG A 373 -5.63 9.51 1.31
N HIS A 374 -5.37 8.28 1.74
CA HIS A 374 -6.39 7.23 1.90
C HIS A 374 -7.47 7.66 2.89
N PHE A 375 -7.09 8.03 4.12
CA PHE A 375 -8.04 8.39 5.16
C PHE A 375 -8.76 9.71 4.85
N TYR A 376 -8.09 10.69 4.23
CA TYR A 376 -8.74 11.92 3.80
C TYR A 376 -9.84 11.64 2.77
N LEU A 377 -9.53 10.91 1.69
CA LEU A 377 -10.48 10.65 0.61
C LEU A 377 -11.65 9.76 1.04
N LYS A 378 -11.42 8.83 1.97
CA LYS A 378 -12.42 7.85 2.43
C LYS A 378 -13.09 8.21 3.75
N ARG A 379 -12.82 9.37 4.36
CA ARG A 379 -13.31 9.73 5.70
C ARG A 379 -14.82 9.60 5.88
N ALA A 380 -15.61 10.04 4.91
CA ALA A 380 -17.08 9.94 4.99
C ALA A 380 -17.56 8.48 4.93
N GLU A 381 -16.97 7.67 4.03
CA GLU A 381 -17.24 6.24 3.90
C GLU A 381 -16.86 5.48 5.18
N ILE A 382 -15.68 5.76 5.74
CA ILE A 382 -15.16 5.10 6.95
C ILE A 382 -16.05 5.39 8.16
N ILE A 383 -16.51 6.63 8.33
CA ILE A 383 -17.45 6.96 9.41
C ILE A 383 -18.77 6.20 9.22
N ALA A 384 -19.34 6.19 8.01
CA ALA A 384 -20.55 5.44 7.72
C ALA A 384 -20.39 3.92 7.97
N GLN A 385 -19.25 3.34 7.56
CA GLN A 385 -18.88 1.96 7.83
C GLN A 385 -18.84 1.67 9.34
N CYS A 386 -18.18 2.52 10.12
CA CYS A 386 -18.07 2.35 11.57
C CYS A 386 -19.44 2.39 12.26
N GLU A 387 -20.32 3.33 11.91
CA GLU A 387 -21.68 3.39 12.45
C GLU A 387 -22.51 2.16 12.05
N GLY A 388 -22.32 1.66 10.82
CA GLY A 388 -22.92 0.40 10.35
C GLY A 388 -22.45 -0.81 11.18
N TRP A 389 -21.15 -0.95 11.41
CA TRP A 389 -20.59 -2.01 12.24
C TRP A 389 -21.04 -1.93 13.70
N ILE A 390 -21.13 -0.73 14.27
CA ILE A 390 -21.66 -0.52 15.63
C ILE A 390 -23.11 -1.01 15.70
N SER A 391 -23.94 -0.58 14.73
CA SER A 391 -25.35 -0.95 14.67
C SER A 391 -25.53 -2.47 14.53
N ASP A 392 -24.76 -3.12 13.66
CA ASP A 392 -24.77 -4.56 13.45
C ASP A 392 -24.38 -5.34 14.73
N ILE A 393 -23.27 -4.97 15.38
CA ILE A 393 -22.83 -5.65 16.61
C ILE A 393 -23.87 -5.49 17.74
N GLN A 394 -24.50 -4.31 17.87
CA GLN A 394 -25.49 -4.05 18.91
C GLN A 394 -26.78 -4.87 18.76
N GLN A 395 -27.14 -5.32 17.55
CA GLN A 395 -28.29 -6.21 17.34
C GLN A 395 -28.17 -7.52 18.13
N TYR A 396 -26.94 -7.95 18.43
CA TYR A 396 -26.65 -9.20 19.12
C TYR A 396 -26.26 -9.00 20.60
N SER A 397 -26.30 -7.78 21.13
CA SER A 397 -25.96 -7.49 22.53
C SER A 397 -26.87 -8.19 23.55
N SER A 398 -28.11 -8.52 23.17
CA SER A 398 -29.07 -9.25 24.00
C SER A 398 -29.04 -10.77 23.81
N ASP A 399 -28.14 -11.30 22.97
CA ASP A 399 -28.00 -12.73 22.74
C ASP A 399 -27.53 -13.43 24.02
N LYS A 400 -28.20 -14.53 24.40
CA LYS A 400 -27.93 -15.26 25.65
C LYS A 400 -26.52 -15.87 25.73
N ARG A 401 -25.87 -16.16 24.61
CA ARG A 401 -24.55 -16.82 24.57
C ARG A 401 -23.41 -15.83 24.34
N VAL A 402 -23.54 -14.92 23.38
CA VAL A 402 -22.47 -13.97 23.00
C VAL A 402 -22.76 -12.52 23.37
N GLY A 403 -23.91 -12.21 23.94
CA GLY A 403 -24.34 -10.82 24.17
C GLY A 403 -23.36 -10.00 25.02
N ARG A 404 -22.70 -10.64 26.00
CA ARG A 404 -21.67 -9.97 26.83
C ARG A 404 -20.43 -9.58 26.02
N THR A 405 -19.88 -10.49 25.23
CA THR A 405 -18.67 -10.23 24.43
C THR A 405 -18.97 -9.26 23.28
N MET A 406 -20.11 -9.42 22.61
CA MET A 406 -20.60 -8.47 21.61
C MET A 406 -20.77 -7.06 22.17
N SER A 407 -21.34 -6.92 23.38
CA SER A 407 -21.45 -5.62 24.04
C SER A 407 -20.09 -5.00 24.37
N HIS A 408 -19.10 -5.81 24.75
CA HIS A 408 -17.73 -5.35 24.95
C HIS A 408 -17.09 -4.87 23.64
N HIS A 409 -17.24 -5.62 22.55
CA HIS A 409 -16.75 -5.23 21.22
C HIS A 409 -17.43 -3.94 20.72
N ALA A 410 -18.75 -3.81 20.88
CA ALA A 410 -19.48 -2.60 20.54
C ALA A 410 -18.99 -1.38 21.33
N ALA A 411 -18.78 -1.53 22.65
CA ALA A 411 -18.28 -0.45 23.49
C ALA A 411 -16.85 -0.03 23.10
N ALA A 412 -15.97 -0.98 22.79
CA ALA A 412 -14.63 -0.67 22.29
C ALA A 412 -14.69 0.04 20.93
N LEU A 413 -15.46 -0.50 19.98
CA LEU A 413 -15.63 0.08 18.66
C LEU A 413 -16.15 1.51 18.73
N LYS A 414 -17.19 1.78 19.53
CA LYS A 414 -17.72 3.16 19.74
C LYS A 414 -16.64 4.13 20.21
N ARG A 415 -15.83 3.74 21.21
CA ARG A 415 -14.73 4.59 21.70
C ARG A 415 -13.70 4.87 20.62
N HIS A 416 -13.31 3.85 19.85
CA HIS A 416 -12.34 4.00 18.77
C HIS A 416 -12.88 4.83 17.61
N THR A 417 -14.15 4.66 17.24
CA THR A 417 -14.84 5.47 16.21
C THR A 417 -14.90 6.94 16.61
N ALA A 418 -15.19 7.26 17.88
CA ALA A 418 -15.21 8.64 18.36
C ALA A 418 -13.83 9.31 18.23
N GLN A 419 -12.76 8.61 18.63
CA GLN A 419 -11.39 9.09 18.47
C GLN A 419 -10.98 9.21 16.99
N LEU A 420 -11.36 8.24 16.16
CA LEU A 420 -11.08 8.25 14.72
C LEU A 420 -11.78 9.44 14.04
N ARG A 421 -13.03 9.73 14.41
CA ARG A 421 -13.76 10.89 13.89
C ARG A 421 -13.04 12.20 14.20
N GLU A 422 -12.50 12.35 15.40
CA GLU A 422 -11.71 13.51 15.79
C GLU A 422 -10.46 13.67 14.91
N GLU A 423 -9.70 12.59 14.69
CA GLU A 423 -8.51 12.64 13.82
C GLU A 423 -8.89 12.93 12.37
N LEU A 424 -9.93 12.28 11.82
CA LEU A 424 -10.41 12.50 10.45
C LEU A 424 -10.88 13.94 10.20
N LEU A 425 -11.43 14.62 11.21
CA LEU A 425 -11.80 16.03 11.12
C LEU A 425 -10.59 16.97 11.14
N LYS A 426 -9.51 16.57 11.83
CA LYS A 426 -8.26 17.33 11.90
C LYS A 426 -7.35 17.12 10.70
N LEU A 427 -7.60 16.09 9.87
CA LEU A 427 -6.78 15.79 8.69
C LEU A 427 -6.81 16.97 7.71
N PRO A 428 -5.65 17.61 7.41
CA PRO A 428 -5.60 18.67 6.42
C PRO A 428 -5.85 18.10 5.02
N CYS A 429 -6.26 18.96 4.08
CA CYS A 429 -6.33 18.58 2.66
C CYS A 429 -4.93 18.17 2.16
N PRO A 430 -4.75 16.98 1.58
CA PRO A 430 -3.48 16.58 0.99
C PRO A 430 -3.09 17.46 -0.22
N GLU A 431 -1.79 17.66 -0.41
CA GLU A 431 -1.27 18.43 -1.54
C GLU A 431 -1.68 17.81 -2.89
N GLY A 432 -2.08 18.65 -3.85
CA GLY A 432 -2.56 18.20 -5.16
C GLY A 432 -3.95 17.52 -5.14
N LEU A 433 -4.75 17.77 -4.10
CA LEU A 433 -6.20 17.55 -4.11
C LEU A 433 -6.92 18.89 -3.92
N GLU A 434 -8.01 19.07 -4.67
CA GLU A 434 -8.95 20.16 -4.39
C GLU A 434 -9.67 19.86 -3.07
N PRO A 435 -9.81 20.85 -2.17
CA PRO A 435 -10.58 20.68 -0.95
C PRO A 435 -12.03 20.34 -1.28
N ASP A 436 -12.60 19.39 -0.54
CA ASP A 436 -14.02 19.07 -0.70
C ASP A 436 -14.89 20.31 -0.45
N GLY A 437 -15.96 20.46 -1.22
CA GLY A 437 -17.02 21.43 -0.92
C GLY A 437 -17.63 21.19 0.46
N GLU A 438 -18.46 22.12 0.95
CA GLU A 438 -18.95 22.23 2.35
C GLU A 438 -19.64 20.98 2.98
N GLU A 439 -19.77 19.86 2.27
CA GLU A 439 -20.47 18.63 2.71
C GLU A 439 -19.90 17.99 3.99
N PHE A 440 -18.59 18.08 4.25
CA PHE A 440 -17.99 17.44 5.44
C PHE A 440 -18.10 18.31 6.71
N SER A 441 -18.25 19.63 6.56
CA SER A 441 -18.33 20.59 7.68
C SER A 441 -19.72 20.56 8.34
N GLU A 442 -20.79 20.52 7.54
CA GLU A 442 -22.16 20.62 8.06
C GLU A 442 -22.61 19.37 8.85
N LYS A 443 -22.24 18.16 8.42
CA LYS A 443 -22.58 16.92 9.13
C LYS A 443 -21.75 16.70 10.39
N GLY A 444 -20.53 17.24 10.46
CA GLY A 444 -19.67 17.21 11.65
C GLY A 444 -20.22 18.09 12.78
N ALA A 445 -20.69 19.29 12.44
CA ALA A 445 -21.22 20.25 13.42
C ALA A 445 -22.59 19.83 13.99
N SER A 446 -23.47 19.24 13.17
CA SER A 446 -24.83 18.86 13.60
C SER A 446 -24.85 17.73 14.65
N LEU A 447 -23.80 16.90 14.70
CA LEU A 447 -23.65 15.82 15.69
C LEU A 447 -23.06 16.29 17.03
N MET A 448 -22.37 17.43 17.09
CA MET A 448 -21.80 17.96 18.35
C MET A 448 -22.87 18.53 19.30
N VAL A 449 -24.08 18.86 18.82
CA VAL A 449 -25.09 19.56 19.60
C VAL A 449 -26.06 18.61 20.34
N LYS A 450 -26.03 17.30 20.06
CA LYS A 450 -27.02 16.34 20.62
C LYS A 450 -26.59 15.54 21.84
N GLU A 451 -25.35 15.64 22.31
CA GLU A 451 -24.90 14.92 23.52
C GLU A 451 -24.27 15.87 24.55
N LEU A 452 -25.11 16.57 25.30
CA LEU A 452 -24.82 17.08 26.64
C LEU A 452 -26.16 17.26 27.38
N PRO A 453 -26.49 16.44 28.38
CA PRO A 453 -27.56 16.77 29.32
C PRO A 453 -27.04 17.87 30.25
N SER A 454 -27.76 18.99 30.30
CA SER A 454 -27.56 20.05 31.28
C SER A 454 -27.75 19.49 32.68
N GLN A 455 -26.69 19.49 33.50
CA GLN A 455 -26.85 19.35 34.94
C GLN A 455 -27.36 20.67 35.49
N GLY A 456 -28.55 20.58 36.10
CA GLY A 456 -29.33 21.69 36.60
C GLY A 456 -28.69 22.40 37.80
N ALA A 457 -29.11 23.65 37.93
CA ALA A 457 -28.78 24.59 38.98
C ALA A 457 -28.92 24.02 40.40
N GLU A 458 -27.86 24.17 41.19
CA GLU A 458 -27.92 24.04 42.65
C GLU A 458 -28.78 25.18 43.23
N LYS A 459 -29.83 24.78 43.93
CA LYS A 459 -30.66 25.64 44.78
C LYS A 459 -29.87 25.92 46.06
N GLN A 460 -29.50 27.18 46.28
CA GLN A 460 -29.21 27.69 47.61
C GLN A 460 -30.50 27.68 48.43
N THR A 461 -30.51 26.95 49.54
CA THR A 461 -31.48 27.11 50.62
C THR A 461 -30.73 27.46 51.88
N ASP A 462 -31.04 28.65 52.40
CA ASP A 462 -30.64 29.20 53.68
C ASP A 462 -30.79 28.21 54.84
N SER A 463 -29.81 28.21 55.73
CA SER A 463 -29.89 27.61 57.05
C SER A 463 -29.58 28.67 58.11
N GLN A 464 -30.61 29.06 58.88
CA GLN A 464 -30.48 29.70 60.19
C GLN A 464 -31.07 28.77 61.26
N ASP A 465 -30.25 28.55 62.30
CA ASP A 465 -30.52 28.27 63.72
C ASP A 465 -31.65 27.33 64.16
N ALA A 466 -31.29 26.26 64.90
CA ALA A 466 -31.64 26.11 66.33
C ALA A 466 -31.15 24.77 66.95
N HIS A 467 -30.81 24.86 68.24
CA HIS A 467 -30.42 23.84 69.22
C HIS A 467 -31.31 22.58 69.37
N CYS A 468 -30.67 21.44 69.71
CA CYS A 468 -30.95 20.50 70.84
C CYS A 468 -30.19 19.17 70.61
N SER A 469 -29.13 18.86 71.36
CA SER A 469 -29.08 18.09 72.63
C SER A 469 -29.38 16.58 72.53
N ASP A 470 -28.37 15.79 72.89
CA ASP A 470 -28.36 14.48 73.57
C ASP A 470 -29.16 13.28 73.04
N GLY A 471 -28.50 12.11 73.07
CA GLY A 471 -29.18 10.83 73.29
C GLY A 471 -28.57 9.62 72.62
N GLN A 472 -27.85 8.82 73.42
CA GLN A 472 -27.41 7.45 73.14
C GLN A 472 -28.54 6.52 72.68
N LEU A 473 -28.28 5.64 71.71
CA LEU A 473 -28.04 4.19 71.89
C LEU A 473 -27.89 3.49 70.53
#